data_AF-A0A428QXH7-F1
#
_entry.id   AF-A0A428QXH7-F1
#
_cell.length_a   1.000
_cell.length_b   1.000
_cell.length_c   1.000
_cell.angle_alpha   90.00
_cell.angle_beta   90.00
_cell.angle_gamma   90.00
#
_symmetry.space_group_name_H-M   'P 1'
#
loop_
_entity.id
_entity.type
_entity.pdbx_description
1 polymer ?
#
loop_
_entity_poly.entity_id
_entity_poly.type
_entity_poly.pdbx_seq_one_letter_code
_entity_poly.pdbx_strand_id
1 'polypeptide(L)'
;MEARSLSALNNLASNPPQYPINPAQERQDPLTLYISRVPGTRDVILSPFKPQLKNVTGEDVANCLYYVHHEAPSTELVHPPPMRDDGHRSSSDDSSSSMRNIPRKPLPG
;
A
#
# COMPACT_ATOMS: atom_id res chain seq x y z
N MET A 1 7.72 13.49 16.52
CA MET A 1 6.61 14.05 17.30
C MET A 1 5.39 13.13 17.13
N GLU A 2 4.65 12.85 18.20
CA GLU A 2 3.32 12.18 18.11
C GLU A 2 2.25 13.27 17.89
N ALA A 3 1.24 13.00 17.06
CA ALA A 3 0.18 13.98 16.85
C ALA A 3 -0.80 13.97 18.02
N ARG A 4 -1.09 15.15 18.58
CA ARG A 4 -2.20 15.32 19.54
C ARG A 4 -3.56 15.45 18.84
N SER A 5 -3.55 15.77 17.54
CA SER A 5 -4.73 15.95 16.70
C SER A 5 -4.38 15.82 15.21
N LEU A 6 -5.30 15.29 14.40
CA LEU A 6 -5.18 15.23 12.94
C LEU A 6 -5.57 16.54 12.23
N SER A 7 -6.19 17.50 12.94
CA SER A 7 -6.72 18.71 12.32
C SER A 7 -5.63 19.52 11.61
N ALA A 8 -4.44 19.61 12.19
CA ALA A 8 -3.31 20.31 11.57
C ALA A 8 -2.86 19.64 10.26
N LEU A 9 -2.78 18.31 10.24
CA LEU A 9 -2.42 17.54 9.04
C LEU A 9 -3.49 17.66 7.96
N ASN A 10 -4.77 17.57 8.32
CA ASN A 10 -5.88 17.72 7.39
C ASN A 10 -5.94 19.13 6.81
N ASN A 11 -5.69 20.16 7.62
CA ASN A 11 -5.60 21.54 7.14
C ASN A 11 -4.46 21.73 6.14
N LEU A 12 -3.29 21.14 6.39
CA LEU A 12 -2.15 21.19 5.48
C LEU A 12 -2.43 20.44 4.17
N ALA A 13 -3.04 19.25 4.26
CA ALA A 13 -3.43 18.46 3.09
C ALA A 13 -4.50 19.18 2.24
N SER A 14 -5.41 19.89 2.89
CA SER A 14 -6.48 20.66 2.22
C SER A 14 -5.97 21.97 1.63
N ASN A 15 -4.86 22.50 2.14
CA ASN A 15 -4.23 23.74 1.69
C ASN A 15 -2.74 23.50 1.40
N PRO A 16 -2.42 22.73 0.34
CA PRO A 16 -1.04 22.41 0.04
C PRO A 16 -0.24 23.69 -0.25
N PRO A 17 0.98 23.82 0.28
CA PRO A 17 1.82 24.98 0.00
C PRO A 17 2.18 25.03 -1.49
N GLN A 18 2.22 26.24 -2.06
CA GLN A 18 2.56 26.45 -3.48
C GLN A 18 3.98 25.98 -3.83
N TYR A 19 4.91 26.02 -2.87
CA TYR A 19 6.29 25.60 -3.05
C TYR A 19 6.60 24.46 -2.08
N PRO A 20 7.19 23.34 -2.55
CA PRO A 20 7.51 22.19 -1.71
C PRO A 20 8.51 22.51 -0.58
N ILE A 21 9.37 23.50 -0.79
CA ILE A 21 10.41 23.91 0.15
C ILE A 21 10.39 25.43 0.23
N ASN A 22 9.95 25.97 1.36
CA ASN A 22 10.07 27.38 1.66
C ASN A 22 11.29 27.58 2.58
N PRO A 23 12.38 28.24 2.13
CA PRO A 23 13.58 28.43 2.93
C PRO A 23 13.35 29.25 4.21
N ALA A 24 12.29 30.07 4.25
CA ALA A 24 11.93 30.87 5.41
C ALA A 24 10.99 30.13 6.38
N GLN A 25 10.52 28.93 6.03
CA GLN A 25 9.59 28.18 6.86
C GLN A 25 10.33 27.38 7.92
N GLU A 26 9.80 27.41 9.14
CA GLU A 26 10.32 26.61 10.24
C GLU A 26 10.28 25.12 9.86
N ARG A 27 11.38 24.43 10.15
CA ARG A 27 11.53 23.01 9.86
C ARG A 27 10.56 22.25 10.75
N GLN A 28 9.63 21.51 10.14
CA GLN A 28 8.70 20.69 10.90
C GLN A 28 9.40 19.45 11.45
N ASP A 29 9.01 19.06 12.66
CA ASP A 29 9.50 17.82 13.27
C ASP A 29 8.96 16.61 12.49
N PRO A 30 9.76 15.53 12.36
CA PRO A 30 9.28 14.28 11.78
C PRO A 30 8.05 13.74 12.53
N LEU A 31 7.04 13.30 11.77
CA LEU A 31 5.85 12.67 12.31
C LEU A 31 6.09 11.18 12.56
N THR A 32 5.84 10.72 13.78
CA THR A 32 5.94 9.29 14.12
C THR A 32 4.64 8.58 13.77
N LEU A 33 4.72 7.46 13.05
CA LEU A 33 3.57 6.62 12.72
C LEU A 33 3.73 5.23 13.33
N TYR A 34 2.73 4.79 14.07
CA TYR A 34 2.64 3.45 14.64
C TYR A 34 1.91 2.51 13.68
N ILE A 35 2.47 1.32 13.52
CA ILE A 35 1.90 0.26 12.69
C ILE A 35 1.06 -0.64 13.58
N SER A 36 -0.21 -0.86 13.24
CA SER A 36 -1.12 -1.71 14.00
C SER A 36 -1.98 -2.57 13.08
N ARG A 37 -2.22 -3.83 13.47
CA ARG A 37 -3.07 -4.75 12.71
C ARG A 37 -4.53 -4.60 13.10
N VAL A 38 -5.42 -4.61 12.11
CA VAL A 38 -6.87 -4.63 12.34
C VAL A 38 -7.32 -6.07 12.65
N PRO A 39 -8.03 -6.32 13.77
CA PRO A 39 -8.51 -7.64 14.12
C PRO A 39 -9.46 -8.23 13.07
N GLY A 40 -9.32 -9.53 12.81
CA GLY A 40 -10.20 -10.24 11.88
C GLY A 40 -9.92 -10.01 10.40
N THR A 41 -9.03 -9.08 10.04
CA THR A 41 -8.65 -8.80 8.66
C THR A 41 -7.15 -8.91 8.43
N ARG A 42 -6.73 -8.75 7.18
CA ARG A 42 -5.32 -8.63 6.78
C ARG A 42 -4.89 -7.17 6.65
N ASP A 43 -5.60 -6.28 7.32
CA ASP A 43 -5.36 -4.84 7.19
C ASP A 43 -4.38 -4.36 8.25
N VAL A 44 -3.64 -3.33 7.86
CA VAL A 44 -2.71 -2.62 8.71
C VAL A 44 -3.03 -1.14 8.62
N ILE A 45 -3.06 -0.47 9.76
CA ILE A 45 -3.19 0.97 9.84
C ILE A 45 -1.86 1.60 10.28
N LEU A 46 -1.56 2.78 9.72
CA LEU A 46 -0.51 3.66 10.23
C LEU A 46 -1.16 4.88 10.86
N SER A 47 -1.01 5.01 12.17
CA SER A 47 -1.62 6.08 12.97
C SER A 47 -0.55 6.91 13.67
N PRO A 48 -0.71 8.25 13.78
CA PRO A 48 0.20 9.06 14.55
C PRO A 48 -0.08 8.97 16.07
N PHE A 49 -1.16 8.29 16.46
CA PHE A 49 -1.52 8.02 17.84
C PHE A 49 -0.87 6.73 18.32
N LYS A 50 -0.42 6.76 19.57
CA LYS A 50 0.15 5.58 20.21
C LYS A 50 -0.90 4.47 20.30
N PRO A 51 -0.60 3.26 19.83
CA PRO A 51 -1.57 2.18 19.81
C PRO A 51 -1.95 1.80 21.25
N GLN A 52 -3.23 1.48 21.45
CA GLN A 52 -3.70 1.00 22.74
C GLN A 52 -3.09 -0.39 23.05
N LEU A 53 -3.00 -0.74 24.33
CA LEU A 53 -2.60 -2.10 24.73
C LEU A 53 -3.60 -3.18 24.28
N LYS A 54 -4.84 -2.76 24.01
CA LYS A 54 -5.92 -3.61 23.52
C LYS A 54 -5.90 -3.67 22.00
N ASN A 55 -6.86 -4.39 21.44
CA ASN A 55 -7.06 -4.47 20.00
C ASN A 55 -7.41 -3.10 19.39
N VAL A 56 -7.04 -2.92 18.12
CA VAL A 56 -7.44 -1.76 17.31
C VAL A 56 -8.97 -1.66 17.26
N THR A 57 -9.47 -0.45 17.47
CA THR A 57 -10.90 -0.11 17.45
C THR A 57 -11.31 0.56 16.14
N GLY A 58 -12.61 0.70 15.89
CA GLY A 58 -13.11 1.44 14.73
C GLY A 58 -12.69 2.92 14.73
N GLU A 59 -12.50 3.51 15.90
CA GLU A 59 -12.00 4.88 16.05
C GLU A 59 -10.53 4.99 15.62
N ASP A 60 -9.70 4.00 15.97
CA ASP A 60 -8.30 3.96 15.54
C ASP A 60 -8.18 3.84 14.01
N VAL A 61 -9.10 3.10 13.38
CA VAL A 61 -9.18 2.98 11.91
C VAL A 61 -9.66 4.31 11.29
N ALA A 62 -10.68 4.94 11.85
CA ALA A 62 -11.19 6.22 11.35
C ALA A 62 -10.14 7.36 11.48
N ASN A 63 -9.28 7.29 12.51
CA ASN A 63 -8.25 8.26 12.81
C ASN A 63 -6.84 7.83 12.33
N CYS A 64 -6.73 6.85 11.45
CA CYS A 64 -5.45 6.50 10.84
C CYS A 64 -5.10 7.44 9.68
N LEU A 65 -3.80 7.62 9.42
CA LEU A 65 -3.33 8.38 8.26
C LEU A 65 -3.25 7.51 7.02
N TYR A 66 -2.92 6.23 7.20
CA TYR A 66 -2.90 5.26 6.12
C TYR A 66 -3.59 3.99 6.54
N TYR A 67 -4.40 3.47 5.64
CA TYR A 67 -5.02 2.16 5.72
C TYR A 67 -4.49 1.30 4.58
N VAL A 68 -3.92 0.15 4.92
CA VAL A 68 -3.29 -0.77 3.97
C VAL A 68 -4.03 -2.09 4.03
N HIS A 69 -4.69 -2.44 2.93
CA HIS A 69 -5.34 -3.74 2.76
C HIS A 69 -4.38 -4.70 2.05
N HIS A 70 -4.09 -5.85 2.67
CA HIS A 70 -3.33 -6.92 2.02
C HIS A 70 -4.27 -7.98 1.44
N GLU A 71 -4.57 -7.84 0.16
CA GLU A 71 -5.26 -8.86 -0.61
C GLU A 71 -4.28 -10.00 -0.93
N ALA A 72 -4.50 -11.18 -0.38
CA ALA A 72 -3.80 -12.36 -0.90
C ALA A 72 -4.67 -12.94 -2.01
N PRO A 73 -4.06 -13.44 -3.10
CA PRO A 73 -4.81 -14.25 -4.05
C PRO A 73 -5.51 -15.36 -3.26
N SER A 74 -6.82 -15.48 -3.47
CA SER A 74 -7.55 -16.63 -2.96
C SER A 74 -6.81 -17.88 -3.44
N THR A 75 -6.22 -18.63 -2.52
CA THR A 75 -5.95 -20.03 -2.74
C THR A 75 -7.30 -20.75 -2.74
N GLU A 76 -8.15 -20.40 -3.70
CA GLU A 76 -9.21 -21.30 -4.11
C GLU A 76 -8.45 -22.53 -4.59
N LEU A 77 -8.46 -23.57 -3.76
CA LEU A 77 -8.01 -24.89 -4.14
C LEU A 77 -8.86 -25.26 -5.35
N VAL A 78 -8.36 -24.94 -6.54
CA VAL A 78 -8.89 -25.45 -7.79
C VAL A 78 -8.75 -26.95 -7.64
N HIS A 79 -9.84 -27.62 -7.26
CA HIS A 79 -9.91 -29.07 -7.26
C HIS A 79 -9.40 -29.50 -8.64
N PRO A 80 -8.36 -30.35 -8.71
CA PRO A 80 -7.89 -30.82 -10.00
C PRO A 80 -9.08 -31.46 -10.72
N PRO A 81 -9.35 -31.11 -11.99
CA PRO A 81 -10.41 -31.75 -12.74
C PRO A 81 -10.16 -33.28 -12.71
N PRO A 82 -11.22 -34.11 -12.59
CA PRO A 82 -11.04 -35.56 -12.60
C PRO A 82 -10.28 -35.94 -13.87
N MET A 83 -9.14 -36.61 -13.68
CA MET A 83 -8.24 -37.03 -14.75
C MET A 83 -9.04 -37.84 -15.77
N ARG A 84 -9.28 -37.24 -16.94
CA ARG A 84 -9.68 -38.00 -18.12
C ARG A 84 -8.40 -38.56 -18.72
N ASP A 85 -8.27 -39.87 -18.60
CA ASP A 85 -7.31 -40.68 -19.34
C ASP A 85 -7.66 -40.57 -20.83
N ASP A 86 -6.91 -39.75 -21.56
CA ASP A 86 -6.87 -39.82 -23.02
C ASP A 86 -5.43 -39.57 -23.45
N GLY A 87 -4.74 -40.68 -23.69
CA GLY A 87 -3.39 -40.66 -24.23
C GLY A 87 -3.37 -40.14 -25.66
N HIS A 88 -2.54 -39.13 -25.93
CA HIS A 88 -1.53 -39.12 -27.01
C HIS A 88 -0.92 -37.73 -27.30
N ARG A 89 0.43 -37.70 -27.32
CA ARG A 89 1.33 -37.03 -28.29
C ARG A 89 1.62 -35.51 -28.17
N SER A 90 2.75 -35.23 -27.51
CA SER A 90 3.90 -34.37 -27.87
C SER A 90 3.75 -33.22 -28.91
N SER A 91 4.18 -31.99 -28.56
CA SER A 91 5.41 -31.37 -29.10
C SER A 91 5.55 -29.84 -28.78
N SER A 92 6.75 -29.49 -28.29
CA SER A 92 7.59 -28.29 -28.52
C SER A 92 7.10 -26.84 -28.33
N ASP A 93 7.85 -26.14 -27.46
CA ASP A 93 8.45 -24.80 -27.58
C ASP A 93 7.72 -23.69 -28.38
N ASP A 94 7.39 -22.59 -27.70
CA ASP A 94 7.99 -21.29 -28.03
C ASP A 94 7.99 -20.37 -26.81
N SER A 95 9.20 -20.05 -26.35
CA SER A 95 9.47 -18.96 -25.42
C SER A 95 9.63 -17.68 -26.20
N SER A 96 8.69 -16.75 -26.09
CA SER A 96 8.96 -15.35 -26.43
C SER A 96 8.30 -14.41 -25.43
N SER A 97 9.06 -14.14 -24.37
CA SER A 97 8.87 -12.97 -23.51
C SER A 97 8.86 -11.72 -24.39
N SER A 98 7.67 -11.23 -24.71
CA SER A 98 7.48 -9.94 -25.35
C SER A 98 7.90 -8.85 -24.36
N MET A 99 9.22 -8.59 -24.30
CA MET A 99 9.78 -7.38 -23.72
C MET A 99 9.10 -6.20 -24.41
N ARG A 100 8.15 -5.58 -23.72
CA ARG A 100 7.53 -4.32 -24.14
C ARG A 100 8.60 -3.23 -24.06
N ASN A 101 9.38 -3.07 -25.13
CA ASN A 101 10.34 -1.99 -25.27
C ASN A 101 9.57 -0.66 -25.42
N ILE A 102 9.51 0.11 -24.34
CA ILE A 102 8.98 1.48 -24.35
C ILE A 102 10.04 2.40 -24.98
N PRO A 103 9.77 3.04 -26.12
CA PRO A 103 10.72 3.98 -26.72
C PRO A 103 10.85 5.23 -25.84
N ARG A 104 12.09 5.57 -25.45
CA ARG A 104 12.41 6.79 -24.71
C ARG A 104 12.87 7.89 -25.68
N LYS A 105 12.39 9.10 -25.47
CA LYS A 105 12.81 10.29 -26.22
C LYS A 105 14.23 10.70 -25.78
N PRO A 106 15.15 11.07 -26.69
CA PRO A 106 16.50 11.47 -26.30
C PRO A 106 16.51 12.81 -25.56
N LEU A 107 17.44 12.92 -24.61
CA LEU A 107 17.70 14.16 -23.85
C LEU A 107 18.51 15.15 -24.70
N PRO A 108 18.28 16.47 -24.58
CA PRO A 108 19.06 17.48 -25.27
C PRO A 108 20.50 17.51 -24.73
N GLY A 109 21.47 17.61 -25.64
CA GLY A 109 22.89 17.78 -25.35
C GLY A 109 23.32 19.22 -25.19
#